data_AF-A0A2T7KYZ7-F1
#
_entry.id   AF-A0A2T7KYZ7-F1
#
_cell.length_a   1.000
_cell.length_b   1.000
_cell.length_c   1.000
_cell.angle_alpha   90.00
_cell.angle_beta   90.00
_cell.angle_gamma   90.00
#
_symmetry.space_group_name_H-M   'P 1'
#
loop_
_entity.id
_entity.type
_entity.pdbx_description
1 polymer ?
#
loop_
_entity_poly.entity_id
_entity_poly.type
_entity_poly.pdbx_seq_one_letter_code
_entity_poly.pdbx_strand_id
1 'polypeptide(L)'
;MADRYDESSVENVDKYEDTDAASSDNWADLVKHITGYPVPERGKIFDTLRSDHGGKLFRMDIKERSLSLLVKDSGFLQNKGQDYDIWFFDSGKKRSIMQARIVFEGRVKSGDEIIFAGTDSTDVNNVSVREGNEFTDYNKDKFSTIPLAQYMNGPRAALIALLNGNSGDGRFSGLVAKESDTVDLDSFNNAGHSFDYAAKFFKDHAPLLKDWEDRFGRDDASWKGEAAEVFRSLITKIRENYDSYVETFNSTAGTGDQTGTGNTVYSRALSLGRQHLEQAARDLLAAWLKWAQSDYYDPHRVLRYVLDDLAQWVDANNVAKTEITSTTTRYTTTVRHSPHGDFSQTHPEYLDLTDIANWAKVGDKAVDIWSRGVDDYLVKPAREVQSRLNNQFLSLSEDFSENVPEPKSTGTASEAYEEKKAEEERERIEKENEENRR
;
A
#
# COMPACT_ATOMS: atom_id res chain seq x y z
N MET A 1 6.31 -23.34 -35.92
CA MET A 1 6.69 -23.36 -34.49
C MET A 1 6.93 -21.96 -33.93
N ALA A 2 6.83 -20.88 -34.73
CA ALA A 2 7.04 -19.50 -34.27
C ALA A 2 5.96 -18.97 -33.31
N ASP A 3 4.73 -19.50 -33.33
CA ASP A 3 3.63 -19.02 -32.46
C ASP A 3 3.54 -19.71 -31.08
N ARG A 4 4.59 -20.40 -30.60
CA ARG A 4 4.50 -21.18 -29.34
C ARG A 4 4.77 -20.35 -28.09
N TYR A 5 5.71 -19.40 -28.16
CA TYR A 5 6.22 -18.63 -27.03
C TYR A 5 5.81 -17.17 -27.16
N ASP A 6 5.53 -16.51 -26.04
CA ASP A 6 5.37 -15.06 -26.02
C ASP A 6 6.76 -14.41 -26.17
N GLU A 7 6.91 -13.59 -27.22
CA GLU A 7 8.17 -12.92 -27.58
C GLU A 7 8.71 -12.03 -26.45
N SER A 8 7.82 -11.53 -25.58
CA SER A 8 8.19 -10.68 -24.44
C SER A 8 8.64 -11.47 -23.20
N SER A 9 8.53 -12.81 -23.21
CA SER A 9 8.82 -13.63 -22.02
C SER A 9 10.25 -13.48 -21.52
N VAL A 10 11.22 -13.55 -22.43
CA VAL A 10 12.65 -13.44 -22.09
C VAL A 10 12.93 -12.07 -21.50
N GLU A 11 12.47 -10.99 -22.16
CA GLU A 11 12.62 -9.62 -21.65
C GLU A 11 12.00 -9.44 -20.25
N ASN A 12 10.82 -10.02 -20.02
CA ASN A 12 10.13 -9.94 -18.74
C ASN A 12 10.82 -10.73 -17.62
N VAL A 13 11.50 -11.82 -17.95
CA VAL A 13 12.33 -12.58 -16.99
C VAL A 13 13.64 -11.84 -16.72
N ASP A 14 14.36 -11.46 -17.78
CA ASP A 14 15.68 -10.80 -17.74
C ASP A 14 15.63 -9.48 -16.96
N LYS A 15 14.52 -8.73 -17.05
CA LYS A 15 14.33 -7.47 -16.33
C LYS A 15 14.65 -7.58 -14.83
N TYR A 16 14.37 -8.75 -14.23
CA TYR A 16 14.55 -8.98 -12.81
C TYR A 16 15.67 -9.96 -12.47
N GLU A 17 16.36 -10.54 -13.45
CA GLU A 17 17.39 -11.55 -13.22
C GLU A 17 18.58 -11.01 -12.39
N ASP A 18 19.02 -9.79 -12.68
CA ASP A 18 20.18 -9.13 -12.06
C ASP A 18 19.82 -8.11 -10.97
N THR A 19 18.57 -8.07 -10.52
CA THR A 19 18.15 -7.12 -9.47
C THR A 19 18.41 -7.69 -8.06
N ASP A 20 18.41 -6.82 -7.04
CA ASP A 20 18.45 -7.30 -5.65
C ASP A 20 17.18 -8.09 -5.32
N ALA A 21 17.28 -9.00 -4.32
CA ALA A 21 16.13 -9.75 -3.84
C ALA A 21 15.02 -8.84 -3.29
N ALA A 22 13.78 -9.34 -3.32
CA ALA A 22 12.62 -8.59 -2.84
C ALA A 22 12.81 -8.09 -1.39
N SER A 23 12.51 -6.81 -1.17
CA SER A 23 12.75 -6.08 0.08
C SER A 23 11.58 -6.19 1.08
N SER A 24 11.67 -5.46 2.20
CA SER A 24 10.56 -5.32 3.15
C SER A 24 9.35 -4.64 2.48
N ASP A 25 8.15 -5.08 2.81
CA ASP A 25 6.91 -4.67 2.15
C ASP A 25 6.35 -3.36 2.72
N ASN A 26 7.04 -2.24 2.43
CA ASN A 26 6.59 -0.90 2.84
C ASN A 26 5.20 -0.55 2.29
N TRP A 27 4.76 -1.17 1.19
CA TRP A 27 3.41 -1.00 0.66
C TRP A 27 2.39 -1.55 1.67
N ALA A 28 2.55 -2.79 2.10
CA ALA A 28 1.67 -3.40 3.10
C ALA A 28 1.66 -2.62 4.42
N ASP A 29 2.85 -2.22 4.89
CA ASP A 29 3.00 -1.47 6.14
C ASP A 29 2.30 -0.09 6.08
N LEU A 30 2.52 0.67 4.99
CA LEU A 30 1.92 1.99 4.84
C LEU A 30 0.40 1.91 4.67
N VAL A 31 -0.10 0.99 3.84
CA VAL A 31 -1.53 0.79 3.66
C VAL A 31 -2.19 0.44 4.99
N LYS A 32 -1.60 -0.49 5.74
CA LYS A 32 -2.08 -0.84 7.07
C LYS A 32 -2.06 0.36 8.01
N HIS A 33 -1.02 1.19 7.96
CA HIS A 33 -0.90 2.36 8.82
C HIS A 33 -1.98 3.42 8.55
N ILE A 34 -2.31 3.70 7.28
CA ILE A 34 -3.27 4.76 6.93
C ILE A 34 -4.71 4.28 6.78
N THR A 35 -4.96 2.96 6.77
CA THR A 35 -6.31 2.39 6.61
C THR A 35 -6.71 1.39 7.70
N GLY A 36 -5.77 0.86 8.46
CA GLY A 36 -6.00 -0.26 9.38
C GLY A 36 -6.18 -1.62 8.70
N TYR A 37 -6.21 -1.69 7.37
CA TYR A 37 -6.45 -2.95 6.65
C TYR A 37 -5.28 -3.93 6.88
N PRO A 38 -5.55 -5.16 7.37
CA PRO A 38 -4.51 -6.12 7.69
C PRO A 38 -4.02 -6.84 6.42
N VAL A 39 -3.17 -6.17 5.64
CA VAL A 39 -2.60 -6.74 4.41
C VAL A 39 -1.89 -8.07 4.72
N PRO A 40 -2.20 -9.17 4.02
CA PRO A 40 -1.52 -10.46 4.22
C PRO A 40 -0.01 -10.36 4.00
N GLU A 41 0.77 -11.18 4.70
CA GLU A 41 2.22 -11.20 4.52
C GLU A 41 2.60 -11.76 3.13
N ARG A 42 3.24 -10.93 2.29
CA ARG A 42 3.64 -11.28 0.92
C ARG A 42 4.40 -12.61 0.81
N GLY A 43 5.26 -12.92 1.78
CA GLY A 43 6.03 -14.18 1.78
C GLY A 43 5.19 -15.45 1.98
N LYS A 44 3.94 -15.33 2.45
CA LYS A 44 3.06 -16.45 2.81
C LYS A 44 1.83 -16.62 1.89
N ILE A 45 1.55 -15.65 1.01
CA ILE A 45 0.32 -15.66 0.19
C ILE A 45 0.26 -16.81 -0.83
N PHE A 46 1.40 -17.43 -1.14
CA PHE A 46 1.49 -18.58 -2.05
C PHE A 46 1.55 -19.93 -1.33
N ASP A 47 1.58 -19.95 0.01
CA ASP A 47 1.69 -21.21 0.78
C ASP A 47 0.46 -22.11 0.57
N THR A 48 -0.70 -21.51 0.34
CA THR A 48 -1.97 -22.21 0.02
C THR A 48 -2.18 -22.43 -1.47
N LEU A 49 -1.20 -22.06 -2.30
CA LEU A 49 -1.21 -22.11 -3.76
C LEU A 49 0.01 -22.91 -4.24
N ARG A 50 0.32 -24.00 -3.53
CA ARG A 50 1.49 -24.85 -3.74
C ARG A 50 1.09 -26.31 -3.86
N SER A 51 1.46 -26.95 -4.96
CA SER A 51 1.29 -28.39 -5.16
C SER A 51 2.55 -29.16 -4.78
N ASP A 52 2.37 -30.34 -4.19
CA ASP A 52 3.46 -31.31 -3.95
C ASP A 52 4.05 -31.85 -5.26
N HIS A 53 3.34 -31.71 -6.37
CA HIS A 53 3.73 -32.20 -7.69
C HIS A 53 4.07 -31.07 -8.68
N GLY A 54 4.39 -29.86 -8.22
CA GLY A 54 4.72 -28.73 -9.11
C GLY A 54 5.19 -27.44 -8.43
N GLY A 55 5.17 -27.34 -7.10
CA GLY A 55 5.56 -26.13 -6.39
C GLY A 55 4.47 -25.06 -6.42
N LYS A 56 4.86 -23.79 -6.30
CA LYS A 56 3.91 -22.67 -6.23
C LYS A 56 3.27 -22.41 -7.60
N LEU A 57 2.01 -21.99 -7.62
CA LEU A 57 1.21 -21.58 -8.80
C LEU A 57 0.79 -22.69 -9.77
N PHE A 58 1.38 -23.88 -9.71
CA PHE A 58 1.02 -24.96 -10.61
C PHE A 58 1.21 -26.35 -10.02
N ARG A 59 0.55 -27.31 -10.64
CA ARG A 59 0.88 -28.73 -10.51
C ARG A 59 1.33 -29.27 -11.86
N MET A 60 2.09 -30.35 -11.83
CA MET A 60 2.51 -31.00 -13.06
C MET A 60 2.60 -32.52 -12.96
N ASP A 61 2.73 -33.15 -14.12
CA ASP A 61 3.09 -34.55 -14.24
C ASP A 61 4.01 -34.76 -15.46
N ILE A 62 4.90 -35.75 -15.36
CA ILE A 62 5.78 -36.13 -16.48
C ILE A 62 5.28 -37.44 -17.07
N LYS A 63 4.87 -37.42 -18.34
CA LYS A 63 4.43 -38.61 -19.08
C LYS A 63 5.48 -39.07 -20.07
N GLU A 64 5.80 -40.35 -20.02
CA GLU A 64 6.57 -41.00 -21.07
C GLU A 64 5.67 -41.31 -22.28
N ARG A 65 6.10 -40.88 -23.47
CA ARG A 65 5.39 -41.08 -24.74
C ARG A 65 6.29 -41.82 -25.72
N SER A 66 5.76 -42.86 -26.37
CA SER A 66 6.53 -43.58 -27.37
C SER A 66 6.76 -42.72 -28.61
N LEU A 67 8.01 -42.65 -29.08
CA LEU A 67 8.36 -41.98 -30.34
C LEU A 67 7.65 -42.60 -31.55
N SER A 68 7.33 -43.89 -31.47
CA SER A 68 6.61 -44.59 -32.54
C SER A 68 5.17 -44.12 -32.72
N LEU A 69 4.57 -43.50 -31.70
CA LEU A 69 3.24 -42.90 -31.79
C LEU A 69 3.29 -41.53 -32.47
N LEU A 70 4.32 -40.73 -32.21
CA LEU A 70 4.52 -39.40 -32.81
C LEU A 70 4.80 -39.44 -34.32
N VAL A 71 5.34 -40.56 -34.82
CA VAL A 71 5.56 -40.78 -36.27
C VAL A 71 4.28 -41.30 -36.96
N LYS A 72 3.35 -41.89 -36.21
CA LYS A 72 2.07 -42.41 -36.75
C LYS A 72 0.96 -41.37 -36.74
N ASP A 73 0.88 -40.60 -35.67
CA ASP A 73 -0.04 -39.47 -35.52
C ASP A 73 0.79 -38.19 -35.65
N SER A 74 0.76 -37.55 -36.82
CA SER A 74 1.54 -36.34 -37.08
C SER A 74 1.03 -35.18 -36.20
N GLY A 75 1.72 -34.93 -35.08
CA GLY A 75 1.49 -33.76 -34.23
C GLY A 75 1.72 -34.03 -32.74
N PHE A 76 2.25 -33.05 -32.02
CA PHE A 76 2.18 -33.05 -30.55
C PHE A 76 0.70 -32.97 -30.15
N LEU A 77 0.20 -33.98 -29.43
CA LEU A 77 -1.20 -34.07 -29.01
C LEU A 77 -1.56 -32.87 -28.11
N GLN A 78 -2.23 -31.86 -28.69
CA GLN A 78 -2.92 -30.81 -27.92
C GLN A 78 -4.05 -31.48 -27.11
N ASN A 79 -3.88 -31.55 -25.79
CA ASN A 79 -4.92 -32.10 -24.91
C ASN A 79 -5.76 -30.96 -24.32
N LYS A 80 -7.08 -31.12 -24.36
CA LYS A 80 -8.03 -30.20 -23.72
C LYS A 80 -7.84 -30.18 -22.20
N GLY A 81 -7.87 -28.98 -21.60
CA GLY A 81 -7.79 -28.78 -20.15
C GLY A 81 -6.37 -28.74 -19.55
N GLN A 82 -5.32 -28.62 -20.37
CA GLN A 82 -3.93 -28.39 -19.95
C GLN A 82 -3.52 -26.94 -20.27
N ASP A 83 -2.65 -26.37 -19.44
CA ASP A 83 -2.27 -24.95 -19.55
C ASP A 83 -0.93 -24.78 -20.25
N TYR A 84 -0.01 -25.72 -20.04
CA TYR A 84 1.30 -25.67 -20.67
C TYR A 84 1.91 -27.07 -20.82
N ASP A 85 2.67 -27.28 -21.89
CA ASP A 85 3.35 -28.54 -22.19
C ASP A 85 4.80 -28.27 -22.60
N ILE A 86 5.75 -28.94 -21.96
CA ILE A 86 7.17 -28.97 -22.36
C ILE A 86 7.53 -30.41 -22.75
N TRP A 87 8.05 -30.57 -23.97
CA TRP A 87 8.48 -31.85 -24.51
C TRP A 87 10.00 -31.90 -24.49
N PHE A 88 10.56 -32.96 -23.93
CA PHE A 88 12.01 -33.12 -23.81
C PHE A 88 12.39 -34.59 -23.89
N PHE A 89 13.64 -34.86 -24.25
CA PHE A 89 14.23 -36.18 -24.30
C PHE A 89 14.98 -36.49 -23.01
N ASP A 90 14.90 -37.76 -22.62
CA ASP A 90 15.70 -38.37 -21.56
C ASP A 90 16.75 -39.27 -22.22
N SER A 91 18.02 -39.00 -21.94
CA SER A 91 19.17 -39.78 -22.45
C SER A 91 19.12 -41.25 -22.05
N GLY A 92 18.46 -41.58 -20.94
CA GLY A 92 18.22 -42.94 -20.47
C GLY A 92 17.16 -43.71 -21.27
N LYS A 93 16.27 -43.03 -22.02
CA LYS A 93 15.06 -43.62 -22.62
C LYS A 93 15.00 -43.54 -24.14
N LYS A 94 15.85 -44.33 -24.81
CA LYS A 94 16.12 -44.33 -26.27
C LYS A 94 14.91 -44.42 -27.24
N ARG A 95 13.69 -44.67 -26.77
CA ARG A 95 12.49 -44.92 -27.60
C ARG A 95 11.31 -44.04 -27.22
N SER A 96 11.54 -43.08 -26.33
CA SER A 96 10.49 -42.29 -25.72
C SER A 96 10.86 -40.82 -25.70
N ILE A 97 9.84 -39.97 -25.71
CA ILE A 97 9.94 -38.55 -25.35
C ILE A 97 9.17 -38.34 -24.06
N MET A 98 9.64 -37.42 -23.25
CA MET A 98 9.00 -37.00 -22.01
C MET A 98 8.12 -35.79 -22.29
N GLN A 99 6.95 -35.76 -21.67
CA GLN A 99 6.01 -34.65 -21.71
C GLN A 99 5.77 -34.17 -20.29
N ALA A 100 6.34 -33.02 -19.93
CA ALA A 100 5.98 -32.29 -18.72
C ALA A 100 4.69 -31.52 -18.98
N ARG A 101 3.62 -31.91 -18.28
CA ARG A 101 2.29 -31.33 -18.38
C ARG A 101 2.04 -30.46 -17.19
N ILE A 102 1.67 -29.20 -17.41
CA ILE A 102 1.53 -28.21 -16.37
C ILE A 102 0.09 -27.68 -16.37
N VAL A 103 -0.46 -27.56 -15.16
CA VAL A 103 -1.77 -26.96 -14.90
C VAL A 103 -1.59 -25.86 -13.86
N PHE A 104 -1.99 -24.65 -14.21
CA PHE A 104 -1.93 -23.48 -13.34
C PHE A 104 -3.04 -23.59 -12.29
N GLU A 105 -2.66 -23.55 -11.02
CA GLU A 105 -3.59 -23.69 -9.91
C GLU A 105 -4.15 -22.33 -9.50
N GLY A 106 -5.47 -22.23 -9.42
CA GLY A 106 -6.13 -20.96 -9.06
C GLY A 106 -6.34 -20.00 -10.21
N ARG A 107 -6.06 -20.41 -11.46
CA ARG A 107 -6.42 -19.63 -12.65
C ARG A 107 -7.93 -19.58 -12.89
N VAL A 108 -8.38 -18.55 -13.60
CA VAL A 108 -9.76 -18.50 -14.12
C VAL A 108 -9.87 -19.38 -15.37
N LYS A 109 -10.89 -20.24 -15.38
CA LYS A 109 -11.26 -21.06 -16.54
C LYS A 109 -12.32 -20.33 -17.34
N SER A 110 -11.99 -19.94 -18.57
CA SER A 110 -12.95 -19.51 -19.58
C SER A 110 -12.74 -20.37 -20.82
N GLY A 111 -13.46 -21.49 -20.89
CA GLY A 111 -13.22 -22.50 -21.92
C GLY A 111 -11.78 -23.06 -21.87
N ASP A 112 -11.17 -23.21 -23.05
CA ASP A 112 -9.79 -23.69 -23.21
C ASP A 112 -8.75 -22.55 -23.18
N GLU A 113 -9.15 -21.28 -23.04
CA GLU A 113 -8.24 -20.11 -23.07
C GLU A 113 -7.67 -19.80 -21.67
N ILE A 114 -6.43 -19.33 -21.63
CA ILE A 114 -5.76 -18.85 -20.41
C ILE A 114 -5.97 -17.34 -20.32
N ILE A 115 -6.74 -16.89 -19.32
CA ILE A 115 -6.99 -15.47 -19.07
C ILE A 115 -6.23 -15.04 -17.82
N PHE A 116 -5.18 -14.27 -18.02
CA PHE A 116 -4.47 -13.61 -16.93
C PHE A 116 -5.26 -12.41 -16.41
N ALA A 117 -5.24 -12.21 -15.10
CA ALA A 117 -5.75 -11.00 -14.48
C ALA A 117 -4.95 -9.78 -14.93
N GLY A 118 -5.60 -8.62 -14.89
CA GLY A 118 -5.06 -7.33 -15.30
C GLY A 118 -6.19 -6.39 -15.67
N THR A 119 -5.84 -5.16 -16.03
CA THR A 119 -6.82 -4.18 -16.50
C THR A 119 -6.22 -3.25 -17.54
N ASP A 120 -7.04 -2.83 -18.49
CA ASP A 120 -6.79 -1.70 -19.40
C ASP A 120 -7.50 -0.41 -18.93
N SER A 121 -8.31 -0.50 -17.87
CA SER A 121 -9.00 0.65 -17.29
C SER A 121 -8.00 1.69 -16.79
N THR A 122 -8.32 2.96 -16.99
CA THR A 122 -7.60 4.11 -16.41
C THR A 122 -8.26 4.64 -15.13
N ASP A 123 -9.40 4.08 -14.75
CA ASP A 123 -10.10 4.44 -13.52
C ASP A 123 -10.03 3.30 -12.51
N VAL A 124 -9.37 3.58 -11.39
CA VAL A 124 -9.17 2.62 -10.30
C VAL A 124 -10.48 2.10 -9.74
N ASN A 125 -11.56 2.89 -9.71
CA ASN A 125 -12.84 2.49 -9.12
C ASN A 125 -13.59 1.43 -9.95
N ASN A 126 -13.38 1.45 -11.26
CA ASN A 126 -14.09 0.60 -12.20
C ASN A 126 -13.34 -0.69 -12.58
N VAL A 127 -12.17 -0.94 -11.97
CA VAL A 127 -11.42 -2.19 -12.19
C VAL A 127 -12.16 -3.37 -11.56
N SER A 128 -12.52 -4.35 -12.38
CA SER A 128 -13.06 -5.63 -11.92
C SER A 128 -11.95 -6.49 -11.34
N VAL A 129 -12.00 -6.71 -10.02
CA VAL A 129 -11.02 -7.51 -9.27
C VAL A 129 -11.66 -8.79 -8.75
N ARG A 130 -10.83 -9.84 -8.53
CA ARG A 130 -11.29 -11.15 -8.07
C ARG A 130 -11.08 -11.28 -6.57
N GLU A 131 -12.09 -11.79 -5.85
CA GLU A 131 -12.00 -12.03 -4.40
C GLU A 131 -11.20 -13.28 -4.03
N GLY A 132 -10.87 -14.14 -5.00
CA GLY A 132 -10.29 -15.44 -4.74
C GLY A 132 -11.31 -16.45 -4.21
N ASN A 133 -10.90 -17.71 -4.13
CA ASN A 133 -11.75 -18.82 -3.75
C ASN A 133 -10.91 -19.98 -3.21
N GLU A 134 -11.55 -20.83 -2.43
CA GLU A 134 -11.02 -22.16 -2.12
C GLU A 134 -11.45 -23.15 -3.20
N PHE A 135 -10.60 -24.13 -3.49
CA PHE A 135 -10.91 -25.19 -4.43
C PHE A 135 -10.11 -26.46 -4.12
N THR A 136 -10.53 -27.55 -4.75
CA THR A 136 -9.86 -28.85 -4.66
C THR A 136 -9.54 -29.30 -6.06
N ASP A 137 -8.30 -29.72 -6.29
CA ASP A 137 -7.86 -30.18 -7.61
C ASP A 137 -8.27 -31.64 -7.87
N TYR A 138 -7.78 -32.18 -9.00
CA TYR A 138 -8.01 -33.58 -9.37
C TYR A 138 -7.34 -34.57 -8.40
N ASN A 139 -6.21 -34.21 -7.79
CA ASN A 139 -5.47 -35.03 -6.83
C ASN A 139 -6.06 -34.98 -5.41
N LYS A 140 -7.13 -34.19 -5.20
CA LYS A 140 -7.77 -33.91 -3.91
C LYS A 140 -6.94 -33.01 -2.99
N ASP A 141 -5.96 -32.32 -3.55
CA ASP A 141 -5.21 -31.29 -2.87
C ASP A 141 -6.09 -30.04 -2.73
N LYS A 142 -6.00 -29.38 -1.58
CA LYS A 142 -6.80 -28.19 -1.27
C LYS A 142 -5.97 -26.94 -1.47
N PHE A 143 -6.54 -25.98 -2.18
CA PHE A 143 -5.88 -24.72 -2.50
C PHE A 143 -6.78 -23.54 -2.15
N SER A 144 -6.15 -22.38 -1.95
CA SER A 144 -6.84 -21.12 -1.74
C SER A 144 -6.13 -19.97 -2.42
N THR A 145 -6.87 -19.22 -3.23
CA THR A 145 -6.43 -17.94 -3.83
C THR A 145 -6.84 -16.73 -2.99
N ILE A 146 -7.51 -16.94 -1.86
CA ILE A 146 -8.00 -15.85 -0.99
C ILE A 146 -6.85 -14.98 -0.45
N PRO A 147 -5.76 -15.52 0.14
CA PRO A 147 -4.68 -14.68 0.66
C PRO A 147 -4.01 -13.84 -0.43
N LEU A 148 -3.80 -14.42 -1.61
CA LEU A 148 -3.27 -13.72 -2.78
C LEU A 148 -4.22 -12.59 -3.21
N ALA A 149 -5.52 -12.87 -3.35
CA ALA A 149 -6.50 -11.87 -3.73
C ALA A 149 -6.61 -10.73 -2.70
N GLN A 150 -6.58 -11.06 -1.40
CA GLN A 150 -6.59 -10.09 -0.31
C GLN A 150 -5.36 -9.17 -0.33
N TYR A 151 -4.18 -9.71 -0.65
CA TYR A 151 -2.96 -8.93 -0.84
C TYR A 151 -3.06 -8.02 -2.06
N MET A 152 -3.45 -8.60 -3.21
CA MET A 152 -3.50 -7.88 -4.48
C MET A 152 -4.54 -6.75 -4.48
N ASN A 153 -5.70 -6.94 -3.86
CA ASN A 153 -6.87 -6.08 -4.10
C ASN A 153 -7.51 -5.50 -2.83
N GLY A 154 -7.21 -6.06 -1.65
CA GLY A 154 -7.64 -5.52 -0.37
C GLY A 154 -7.17 -4.09 -0.11
N PRO A 155 -5.87 -3.78 -0.30
CA PRO A 155 -5.36 -2.42 -0.23
C PRO A 155 -6.15 -1.42 -1.08
N ARG A 156 -6.49 -1.77 -2.31
CA ARG A 156 -7.31 -0.92 -3.19
C ARG A 156 -8.68 -0.64 -2.56
N ALA A 157 -9.37 -1.66 -2.08
CA ALA A 157 -10.69 -1.48 -1.45
C ALA A 157 -10.61 -0.57 -0.22
N ALA A 158 -9.60 -0.78 0.64
CA ALA A 158 -9.35 0.02 1.84
C ALA A 158 -9.03 1.50 1.52
N LEU A 159 -8.19 1.76 0.50
CA LEU A 159 -7.84 3.10 0.09
C LEU A 159 -9.01 3.85 -0.57
N ILE A 160 -9.84 3.16 -1.37
CA ILE A 160 -11.08 3.74 -1.92
C ILE A 160 -12.04 4.08 -0.78
N ALA A 161 -12.21 3.18 0.19
CA ALA A 161 -13.07 3.42 1.35
C ALA A 161 -12.59 4.60 2.19
N LEU A 162 -11.28 4.72 2.42
CA LEU A 162 -10.68 5.89 3.07
C LEU A 162 -11.02 7.18 2.33
N LEU A 163 -10.89 7.22 1.00
CA LEU A 163 -11.26 8.39 0.19
C LEU A 163 -12.76 8.71 0.23
N ASN A 164 -13.61 7.73 0.53
CA ASN A 164 -15.04 7.91 0.75
C ASN A 164 -15.40 8.33 2.18
N GLY A 165 -14.40 8.43 3.07
CA GLY A 165 -14.54 8.95 4.43
C GLY A 165 -14.04 7.98 5.50
N ASN A 166 -14.27 6.67 5.35
CA ASN A 166 -13.97 5.68 6.39
C ASN A 166 -13.32 4.43 5.80
N SER A 167 -12.10 4.11 6.25
CA SER A 167 -11.39 2.91 5.78
C SER A 167 -12.01 1.59 6.22
N GLY A 168 -12.85 1.60 7.26
CA GLY A 168 -13.58 0.43 7.78
C GLY A 168 -14.60 -0.17 6.81
N ASP A 169 -15.06 0.60 5.83
CA ASP A 169 -15.95 0.10 4.77
C ASP A 169 -15.19 -0.68 3.68
N GLY A 170 -13.86 -0.64 3.72
CA GLY A 170 -12.96 -1.26 2.74
C GLY A 170 -12.79 -2.77 2.90
N ARG A 171 -13.88 -3.52 3.02
CA ARG A 171 -13.85 -4.98 3.08
C ARG A 171 -13.48 -5.59 1.74
N PHE A 172 -12.62 -6.61 1.76
CA PHE A 172 -12.30 -7.40 0.57
C PHE A 172 -12.13 -8.88 0.90
N SER A 173 -12.83 -9.76 0.18
CA SER A 173 -12.74 -11.21 0.36
C SER A 173 -12.83 -11.63 1.84
N GLY A 174 -13.84 -11.10 2.54
CA GLY A 174 -14.09 -11.35 3.96
C GLY A 174 -13.17 -10.62 4.94
N LEU A 175 -12.06 -10.02 4.51
CA LEU A 175 -11.10 -9.31 5.36
C LEU A 175 -11.39 -7.81 5.42
N VAL A 176 -11.24 -7.20 6.59
CA VAL A 176 -11.45 -5.77 6.82
C VAL A 176 -10.60 -5.31 8.01
N ALA A 177 -10.35 -3.99 8.10
CA ALA A 177 -9.76 -3.38 9.28
C ALA A 177 -10.60 -3.67 10.55
N LYS A 178 -9.93 -3.80 11.70
CA LYS A 178 -10.63 -3.82 12.98
C LYS A 178 -11.15 -2.41 13.26
N GLU A 179 -12.28 -2.31 13.95
CA GLU A 179 -12.88 -1.02 14.31
C GLU A 179 -11.91 -0.08 15.03
N SER A 180 -11.05 -0.61 15.91
CA SER A 180 -10.02 0.18 16.60
C SER A 180 -8.91 0.73 15.70
N ASP A 181 -8.77 0.17 14.50
CA ASP A 181 -7.67 0.43 13.58
C ASP A 181 -8.13 1.25 12.36
N THR A 182 -9.44 1.52 12.24
CA THR A 182 -9.99 2.29 11.11
C THR A 182 -9.63 3.77 11.19
N VAL A 183 -9.50 4.40 10.02
CA VAL A 183 -9.28 5.83 9.87
C VAL A 183 -10.55 6.47 9.33
N ASP A 184 -11.08 7.43 10.08
CA ASP A 184 -12.22 8.27 9.71
C ASP A 184 -11.72 9.68 9.38
N LEU A 185 -11.83 10.09 8.11
CA LEU A 185 -11.41 11.41 7.65
C LEU A 185 -12.29 12.53 8.20
N ASP A 186 -13.52 12.26 8.63
CA ASP A 186 -14.39 13.26 9.23
C ASP A 186 -13.97 13.61 10.66
N SER A 187 -13.18 12.76 11.31
CA SER A 187 -12.59 13.08 12.62
C SER A 187 -11.71 14.34 12.59
N PHE A 188 -10.99 14.59 11.49
CA PHE A 188 -10.19 15.80 11.29
C PHE A 188 -11.07 17.06 11.25
N ASN A 189 -12.19 17.00 10.52
CA ASN A 189 -13.14 18.11 10.42
C ASN A 189 -13.83 18.37 11.76
N ASN A 190 -14.28 17.30 12.44
CA ASN A 190 -14.96 17.41 13.73
C ASN A 190 -14.04 17.97 14.81
N ALA A 191 -12.78 17.54 14.84
CA ALA A 191 -11.77 18.10 15.73
C ALA A 191 -11.49 19.59 15.38
N GLY A 192 -11.35 19.92 14.09
CA GLY A 192 -11.15 21.30 13.63
C GLY A 192 -12.29 22.23 14.02
N HIS A 193 -13.55 21.80 13.84
CA HIS A 193 -14.72 22.55 14.27
C HIS A 193 -14.76 22.76 15.78
N SER A 194 -14.25 21.82 16.57
CA SER A 194 -14.18 21.97 18.03
C SER A 194 -13.21 23.09 18.44
N PHE A 195 -12.06 23.21 17.77
CA PHE A 195 -11.14 24.33 17.97
C PHE A 195 -11.74 25.67 17.53
N ASP A 196 -12.41 25.69 16.38
CA ASP A 196 -13.09 26.89 15.89
C ASP A 196 -14.19 27.36 16.85
N TYR A 197 -14.96 26.42 17.42
CA TYR A 197 -15.96 26.72 18.42
C TYR A 197 -15.35 27.30 19.70
N ALA A 198 -14.23 26.74 20.18
CA ALA A 198 -13.51 27.26 21.34
C ALA A 198 -13.00 28.69 21.08
N ALA A 199 -12.37 28.95 19.93
CA ALA A 199 -11.90 30.28 19.57
C ALA A 199 -13.04 31.29 19.47
N LYS A 200 -14.19 30.87 18.90
CA LYS A 200 -15.41 31.70 18.84
C LYS A 200 -15.91 32.06 20.24
N PHE A 201 -15.90 31.12 21.19
CA PHE A 201 -16.29 31.40 22.57
C PHE A 201 -15.46 32.54 23.17
N PHE A 202 -14.12 32.46 23.08
CA PHE A 202 -13.25 33.53 23.62
C PHE A 202 -13.46 34.87 22.90
N LYS A 203 -13.56 34.84 21.56
CA LYS A 203 -13.78 36.03 20.74
C LYS A 203 -15.11 36.73 21.03
N ASP A 204 -16.19 35.97 21.24
CA ASP A 204 -17.52 36.53 21.48
C ASP A 204 -17.68 37.06 22.92
N HIS A 205 -16.97 36.48 23.90
CA HIS A 205 -17.06 36.89 25.32
C HIS A 205 -16.06 37.98 25.70
N ALA A 206 -14.93 38.14 25.00
CA ALA A 206 -13.96 39.20 25.29
C ALA A 206 -14.58 40.62 25.24
N PRO A 207 -15.46 40.98 24.27
CA PRO A 207 -16.16 42.27 24.28
C PRO A 207 -17.10 42.46 25.47
N LEU A 208 -17.74 41.39 25.97
CA LEU A 208 -18.60 41.46 27.15
C LEU A 208 -17.78 41.75 28.42
N LEU A 209 -16.64 41.06 28.58
CA LEU A 209 -15.72 41.33 29.68
C LEU A 209 -15.19 42.77 29.61
N LYS A 210 -14.88 43.26 28.41
CA LYS A 210 -14.48 44.65 28.20
C LYS A 210 -15.58 45.64 28.59
N ASP A 211 -16.84 45.38 28.22
CA ASP A 211 -17.96 46.25 28.63
C ASP A 211 -18.13 46.27 30.15
N TRP A 212 -17.95 45.13 30.84
CA TRP A 212 -17.95 45.11 32.30
C TRP A 212 -16.79 45.89 32.90
N GLU A 213 -15.57 45.68 32.40
CA GLU A 213 -14.37 46.44 32.78
C GLU A 213 -14.60 47.94 32.64
N ASP A 214 -15.13 48.37 31.49
CA ASP A 214 -15.39 49.77 31.18
C ASP A 214 -16.45 50.37 32.12
N ARG A 215 -17.53 49.64 32.43
CA ARG A 215 -18.59 50.11 33.34
C ARG A 215 -18.12 50.32 34.77
N PHE A 216 -17.26 49.43 35.29
CA PHE A 216 -16.66 49.63 36.61
C PHE A 216 -15.62 50.75 36.64
N GLY A 217 -15.14 51.17 35.48
CA GLY A 217 -14.13 52.23 35.35
C GLY A 217 -14.67 53.65 35.18
N ARG A 218 -15.98 53.86 35.07
CA ARG A 218 -16.54 55.19 34.83
C ARG A 218 -16.64 56.02 36.10
N ASP A 219 -16.50 57.33 35.94
CA ASP A 219 -16.70 58.31 37.01
C ASP A 219 -18.13 58.34 37.55
N ASP A 220 -19.11 57.76 36.87
CA ASP A 220 -20.50 57.62 37.29
C ASP A 220 -20.89 56.18 37.67
N ALA A 221 -19.91 55.27 37.82
CA ALA A 221 -20.18 53.87 38.14
C ALA A 221 -21.00 53.72 39.44
N SER A 222 -22.00 52.82 39.40
CA SER A 222 -22.92 52.56 40.52
C SER A 222 -22.28 51.84 41.71
N TRP A 223 -21.11 51.24 41.51
CA TRP A 223 -20.32 50.57 42.56
C TRP A 223 -18.87 51.05 42.48
N LYS A 224 -18.35 51.60 43.58
CA LYS A 224 -17.01 52.18 43.71
C LYS A 224 -16.33 51.74 45.01
N GLY A 225 -15.02 51.92 45.10
CA GLY A 225 -14.18 51.60 46.25
C GLY A 225 -13.23 50.43 45.98
N GLU A 226 -12.36 50.11 46.95
CA GLU A 226 -11.27 49.14 46.80
C GLU A 226 -11.75 47.77 46.29
N ALA A 227 -12.90 47.28 46.77
CA ALA A 227 -13.47 46.01 46.31
C ALA A 227 -13.90 46.04 44.83
N ALA A 228 -14.38 47.17 44.32
CA ALA A 228 -14.74 47.34 42.92
C ALA A 228 -13.49 47.39 42.02
N GLU A 229 -12.39 47.96 42.51
CA GLU A 229 -11.10 47.99 41.80
C GLU A 229 -10.46 46.59 41.72
N VAL A 230 -10.49 45.81 42.81
CA VAL A 230 -10.04 44.41 42.81
C VAL A 230 -10.86 43.57 41.83
N PHE A 231 -12.19 43.74 41.81
CA PHE A 231 -13.06 43.04 40.86
C PHE A 231 -12.80 43.45 39.41
N ARG A 232 -12.58 44.75 39.17
CA ARG A 232 -12.18 45.24 37.84
C ARG A 232 -10.85 44.62 37.39
N SER A 233 -9.86 44.55 38.27
CA SER A 233 -8.57 43.91 37.99
C SER A 233 -8.73 42.43 37.61
N LEU A 234 -9.61 41.69 38.29
CA LEU A 234 -9.96 40.31 37.90
C LEU A 234 -10.51 40.24 36.47
N ILE A 235 -11.45 41.12 36.12
CA ILE A 235 -12.04 41.15 34.78
C ILE A 235 -10.99 41.48 33.72
N THR A 236 -10.15 42.48 33.96
CA THR A 236 -9.05 42.86 33.05
C THR A 236 -8.14 41.67 32.78
N LYS A 237 -7.72 40.93 33.82
CA LYS A 237 -6.87 39.74 33.66
C LYS A 237 -7.53 38.63 32.83
N ILE A 238 -8.82 38.36 33.09
CA ILE A 238 -9.56 37.35 32.33
C ILE A 238 -9.67 37.79 30.86
N ARG A 239 -9.99 39.06 30.60
CA ARG A 239 -10.06 39.62 29.24
C ARG A 239 -8.72 39.48 28.52
N GLU A 240 -7.62 39.87 29.15
CA GLU A 240 -6.28 39.77 28.55
C GLU A 240 -5.89 38.32 28.23
N ASN A 241 -6.25 37.38 29.10
CA ASN A 241 -6.08 35.95 28.80
C ASN A 241 -6.93 35.53 27.60
N TYR A 242 -8.17 36.00 27.46
CA TYR A 242 -9.01 35.70 26.30
C TYR A 242 -8.43 36.28 25.01
N ASP A 243 -7.93 37.51 25.05
CA ASP A 243 -7.27 38.15 23.89
C ASP A 243 -6.00 37.37 23.50
N SER A 244 -5.21 36.93 24.48
CA SER A 244 -4.04 36.07 24.26
C SER A 244 -4.41 34.77 23.54
N TYR A 245 -5.46 34.08 24.00
CA TYR A 245 -5.92 32.84 23.37
C TYR A 245 -6.40 33.09 21.93
N VAL A 246 -7.16 34.16 21.69
CA VAL A 246 -7.61 34.55 20.35
C VAL A 246 -6.44 34.87 19.41
N GLU A 247 -5.40 35.55 19.91
CA GLU A 247 -4.16 35.79 19.16
C GLU A 247 -3.51 34.46 18.73
N THR A 248 -3.33 33.52 19.67
CA THR A 248 -2.78 32.18 19.38
C THR A 248 -3.61 31.42 18.34
N PHE A 249 -4.94 31.45 18.46
CA PHE A 249 -5.82 30.78 17.49
C PHE A 249 -5.71 31.37 16.07
N ASN A 250 -5.41 32.66 15.93
CA ASN A 250 -5.33 33.35 14.65
C ASN A 250 -4.00 33.14 13.90
N SER A 251 -3.01 32.47 14.51
CA SER A 251 -1.75 32.12 13.85
C SER A 251 -1.96 31.37 12.53
N THR A 252 -1.11 31.60 11.54
CA THR A 252 -1.17 30.86 10.27
C THR A 252 -0.67 29.43 10.48
N ALA A 253 -1.29 28.46 9.82
CA ALA A 253 -0.88 27.06 9.87
C ALA A 253 0.00 26.69 8.67
N GLY A 254 0.97 25.81 8.89
CA GLY A 254 1.84 25.22 7.88
C GLY A 254 3.00 26.11 7.42
N THR A 255 3.92 25.50 6.66
CA THR A 255 5.04 26.19 6.01
C THR A 255 4.78 26.31 4.50
N GLY A 256 4.57 27.52 3.98
CA GLY A 256 4.39 27.80 2.53
C GLY A 256 3.06 28.49 2.15
N ASP A 257 2.63 28.33 0.89
CA ASP A 257 1.45 29.02 0.32
C ASP A 257 0.10 28.33 0.63
N GLN A 258 0.10 27.15 1.25
CA GLN A 258 -1.12 26.41 1.59
C GLN A 258 -1.65 26.85 2.95
N THR A 259 -2.90 27.33 3.00
CA THR A 259 -3.49 27.94 4.20
C THR A 259 -4.52 27.08 4.92
N GLY A 260 -4.76 25.84 4.49
CA GLY A 260 -5.79 24.97 5.07
C GLY A 260 -7.21 25.58 5.03
N THR A 261 -8.17 24.96 5.72
CA THR A 261 -9.51 25.54 5.90
C THR A 261 -9.90 25.59 7.37
N GLY A 262 -10.66 26.61 7.76
CA GLY A 262 -11.09 26.83 9.15
C GLY A 262 -10.58 28.16 9.75
N ASN A 263 -11.10 28.49 10.93
CA ASN A 263 -10.89 29.80 11.55
C ASN A 263 -9.64 29.84 12.41
N THR A 264 -9.19 28.70 12.92
CA THR A 264 -8.03 28.57 13.83
C THR A 264 -6.83 27.90 13.17
N VAL A 265 -5.62 28.15 13.70
CA VAL A 265 -4.39 27.45 13.30
C VAL A 265 -4.57 25.93 13.31
N TYR A 266 -5.20 25.38 14.34
CA TYR A 266 -5.43 23.94 14.47
C TYR A 266 -6.43 23.40 13.45
N SER A 267 -7.55 24.10 13.22
CA SER A 267 -8.53 23.70 12.21
C SER A 267 -7.91 23.65 10.81
N ARG A 268 -7.08 24.65 10.48
CA ARG A 268 -6.32 24.71 9.22
C ARG A 268 -5.32 23.56 9.12
N ALA A 269 -4.55 23.31 10.17
CA ALA A 269 -3.59 22.20 10.22
C ALA A 269 -4.28 20.82 10.08
N LEU A 270 -5.41 20.60 10.76
CA LEU A 270 -6.20 19.37 10.62
C LEU A 270 -6.78 19.21 9.20
N SER A 271 -7.27 20.31 8.61
CA SER A 271 -7.75 20.30 7.23
C SER A 271 -6.63 19.95 6.25
N LEU A 272 -5.41 20.43 6.46
CA LEU A 272 -4.23 20.05 5.66
C LEU A 272 -3.86 18.58 5.89
N GLY A 273 -3.86 18.12 7.15
CA GLY A 273 -3.61 16.70 7.49
C GLY A 273 -4.56 15.74 6.77
N ARG A 274 -5.85 16.07 6.73
CA ARG A 274 -6.85 15.34 5.92
C ARG A 274 -6.48 15.32 4.44
N GLN A 275 -6.17 16.48 3.85
CA GLN A 275 -5.80 16.58 2.44
C GLN A 275 -4.54 15.77 2.11
N HIS A 276 -3.55 15.74 3.01
CA HIS A 276 -2.34 14.95 2.83
C HIS A 276 -2.63 13.44 2.87
N LEU A 277 -3.51 12.97 3.75
CA LEU A 277 -3.97 11.58 3.75
C LEU A 277 -4.75 11.22 2.48
N GLU A 278 -5.66 12.09 2.03
CA GLU A 278 -6.38 11.88 0.78
C GLU A 278 -5.42 11.82 -0.42
N GLN A 279 -4.41 12.70 -0.47
CA GLN A 279 -3.41 12.68 -1.54
C GLN A 279 -2.54 11.40 -1.48
N ALA A 280 -2.11 10.98 -0.28
CA ALA A 280 -1.38 9.74 -0.10
C ALA A 280 -2.19 8.54 -0.61
N ALA A 281 -3.49 8.47 -0.29
CA ALA A 281 -4.36 7.41 -0.76
C ALA A 281 -4.52 7.41 -2.30
N ARG A 282 -4.65 8.59 -2.92
CA ARG A 282 -4.71 8.73 -4.38
C ARG A 282 -3.41 8.27 -5.06
N ASP A 283 -2.26 8.62 -4.52
CA ASP A 283 -0.96 8.23 -5.07
C ASP A 283 -0.75 6.71 -4.98
N LEU A 284 -1.12 6.11 -3.85
CA LEU A 284 -1.06 4.66 -3.66
C LEU A 284 -2.03 3.91 -4.58
N LEU A 285 -3.24 4.44 -4.79
CA LEU A 285 -4.19 3.89 -5.77
C LEU A 285 -3.68 4.01 -7.21
N ALA A 286 -3.00 5.10 -7.55
CA ALA A 286 -2.37 5.28 -8.85
C ALA A 286 -1.23 4.27 -9.08
N ALA A 287 -0.39 4.04 -8.05
CA ALA A 287 0.65 3.02 -8.08
C ALA A 287 0.05 1.61 -8.25
N TRP A 288 -1.00 1.31 -7.48
CA TRP A 288 -1.75 0.06 -7.62
C TRP A 288 -2.31 -0.12 -9.02
N LEU A 289 -2.93 0.93 -9.60
CA LEU A 289 -3.52 0.84 -10.93
C LEU A 289 -2.43 0.59 -11.99
N LYS A 290 -1.29 1.27 -11.89
CA LYS A 290 -0.14 1.05 -12.77
C LYS A 290 0.38 -0.38 -12.66
N TRP A 291 0.41 -0.95 -11.45
CA TRP A 291 0.75 -2.36 -11.26
C TRP A 291 -0.29 -3.27 -11.91
N ALA A 292 -1.59 -3.02 -11.71
CA ALA A 292 -2.69 -3.79 -12.28
C ALA A 292 -2.75 -3.77 -13.82
N GLN A 293 -2.20 -2.73 -14.44
CA GLN A 293 -2.01 -2.60 -15.88
C GLN A 293 -0.73 -3.29 -16.39
N SER A 294 0.18 -3.70 -15.50
CA SER A 294 1.46 -4.29 -15.88
C SER A 294 1.40 -5.79 -16.09
N ASP A 295 2.44 -6.33 -16.73
CA ASP A 295 2.64 -7.77 -16.93
C ASP A 295 2.98 -8.54 -15.65
N TYR A 296 3.19 -7.84 -14.54
CA TYR A 296 3.55 -8.43 -13.25
C TYR A 296 2.39 -8.42 -12.24
N TYR A 297 1.16 -8.11 -12.68
CA TYR A 297 -0.01 -8.16 -11.81
C TYR A 297 -0.44 -9.60 -11.51
N ASP A 298 -0.70 -10.41 -12.54
CA ASP A 298 -1.07 -11.83 -12.35
C ASP A 298 0.20 -12.69 -12.22
N PRO A 299 0.41 -13.38 -11.07
CA PRO A 299 1.56 -14.26 -10.91
C PRO A 299 1.57 -15.44 -11.90
N HIS A 300 0.42 -15.85 -12.45
CA HIS A 300 0.39 -16.89 -13.48
C HIS A 300 0.91 -16.40 -14.83
N ARG A 301 0.82 -15.09 -15.12
CA ARG A 301 1.43 -14.50 -16.33
C ARG A 301 2.94 -14.57 -16.20
N VAL A 302 3.47 -14.23 -15.03
CA VAL A 302 4.90 -14.36 -14.71
C VAL A 302 5.35 -15.82 -14.80
N LEU A 303 4.57 -16.77 -14.26
CA LEU A 303 4.84 -18.20 -14.44
C LEU A 303 4.91 -18.60 -15.91
N ARG A 304 4.01 -18.08 -16.75
CA ARG A 304 4.03 -18.33 -18.19
C ARG A 304 5.34 -17.85 -18.83
N TYR A 305 5.85 -16.69 -18.45
CA TYR A 305 7.13 -16.18 -18.97
C TYR A 305 8.30 -17.09 -18.59
N VAL A 306 8.37 -17.54 -17.33
CA VAL A 306 9.41 -18.48 -16.89
C VAL A 306 9.33 -19.82 -17.64
N LEU A 307 8.11 -20.29 -17.93
CA LEU A 307 7.89 -21.52 -18.69
C LEU A 307 8.21 -21.38 -20.18
N ASP A 308 7.98 -20.21 -20.78
CA ASP A 308 8.37 -19.89 -22.15
C ASP A 308 9.90 -19.83 -22.28
N ASP A 309 10.59 -19.21 -21.31
CA ASP A 309 12.05 -19.20 -21.24
C ASP A 309 12.65 -20.61 -21.08
N LEU A 310 12.13 -21.40 -20.13
CA LEU A 310 12.54 -22.79 -19.94
C LEU A 310 12.30 -23.63 -21.20
N ALA A 311 11.15 -23.47 -21.86
CA ALA A 311 10.84 -24.22 -23.07
C ALA A 311 11.76 -23.87 -24.24
N GLN A 312 12.15 -22.59 -24.38
CA GLN A 312 13.16 -22.16 -25.35
C GLN A 312 14.52 -22.78 -25.06
N TRP A 313 14.94 -22.81 -23.79
CA TRP A 313 16.17 -23.49 -23.39
C TRP A 313 16.13 -24.99 -23.72
N VAL A 314 15.01 -25.66 -23.44
CA VAL A 314 14.80 -27.09 -23.76
C VAL A 314 14.86 -27.32 -25.26
N ASP A 315 14.21 -26.48 -26.06
CA ASP A 315 14.24 -26.62 -27.51
C ASP A 315 15.68 -26.50 -28.05
N ALA A 316 16.47 -25.55 -27.53
CA ALA A 316 17.83 -25.29 -27.98
C ALA A 316 18.87 -26.31 -27.50
N ASN A 317 18.75 -26.81 -26.26
CA ASN A 317 19.78 -27.62 -25.60
C ASN A 317 19.42 -29.11 -25.50
N ASN A 318 18.15 -29.47 -25.69
CA ASN A 318 17.67 -30.83 -25.57
C ASN A 318 17.08 -31.35 -26.89
N VAL A 319 16.02 -30.69 -27.39
CA VAL A 319 15.28 -31.15 -28.57
C VAL A 319 16.11 -31.02 -29.85
N ALA A 320 16.67 -29.83 -30.11
CA ALA A 320 17.52 -29.58 -31.27
C ALA A 320 18.85 -30.35 -31.21
N LYS A 321 19.25 -30.81 -30.03
CA LYS A 321 20.48 -31.60 -29.78
C LYS A 321 20.24 -33.10 -29.77
N THR A 322 19.15 -33.54 -30.39
CA THR A 322 18.77 -34.95 -30.46
C THR A 322 18.48 -35.37 -31.90
N GLU A 323 19.12 -36.43 -32.36
CA GLU A 323 18.81 -37.06 -33.64
C GLU A 323 17.73 -38.13 -33.47
N ILE A 324 16.71 -38.13 -34.33
CA ILE A 324 15.67 -39.17 -34.36
C ILE A 324 15.91 -40.07 -35.57
N THR A 325 16.08 -41.37 -35.31
CA THR A 325 16.26 -42.40 -36.36
C THR A 325 15.07 -43.35 -36.37
N SER A 326 14.59 -43.69 -37.58
CA SER A 326 13.53 -44.66 -37.79
C SER A 326 14.05 -45.82 -38.64
N THR A 327 13.94 -47.04 -38.11
CA THR A 327 14.30 -48.26 -38.84
C THR A 327 13.05 -49.08 -39.06
N THR A 328 12.70 -49.32 -40.33
CA THR A 328 11.55 -50.15 -40.70
C THR A 328 12.02 -51.50 -41.23
N THR A 329 11.55 -52.58 -40.62
CA THR A 329 11.68 -53.95 -41.12
C THR A 329 10.32 -54.44 -41.66
N ARG A 330 10.28 -55.63 -42.27
CA ARG A 330 9.07 -56.19 -42.92
C ARG A 330 7.82 -56.22 -42.05
N TYR A 331 7.96 -56.23 -40.72
CA TYR A 331 6.85 -56.36 -39.77
C TYR A 331 6.80 -55.28 -38.68
N THR A 332 7.83 -54.44 -38.55
CA THR A 332 7.93 -53.48 -37.43
C THR A 332 8.72 -52.22 -37.80
N THR A 333 8.24 -51.05 -37.37
CA THR A 333 9.02 -49.80 -37.38
C THR A 333 9.48 -49.49 -35.95
N THR A 334 10.77 -49.31 -35.76
CA THR A 334 11.35 -48.85 -34.49
C THR A 334 11.87 -47.43 -34.66
N VAL A 335 11.36 -46.51 -33.85
CA VAL A 335 11.84 -45.13 -33.76
C VAL A 335 12.67 -44.99 -32.50
N ARG A 336 13.86 -44.39 -32.63
CA ARG A 336 14.78 -44.13 -31.52
C ARG A 336 15.33 -42.72 -31.59
N HIS A 337 15.74 -42.19 -30.46
CA HIS A 337 16.50 -40.95 -30.40
C HIS A 337 17.94 -41.22 -29.92
N SER A 338 18.84 -40.34 -30.35
CA SER A 338 20.26 -40.36 -30.04
C SER A 338 20.71 -38.93 -29.71
N PRO A 339 21.00 -38.62 -28.44
CA PRO A 339 21.56 -37.33 -28.05
C PRO A 339 22.92 -37.03 -28.71
N HIS A 340 23.15 -35.77 -29.09
CA HIS A 340 24.47 -35.27 -29.47
C HIS A 340 25.36 -35.03 -28.24
N GLY A 341 26.65 -34.73 -28.45
CA GLY A 341 27.61 -34.51 -27.35
C GLY A 341 27.36 -33.24 -26.52
N ASP A 342 26.64 -32.27 -27.10
CA ASP A 342 26.23 -31.00 -26.49
C ASP A 342 24.77 -31.01 -25.99
N PHE A 343 24.13 -32.18 -25.99
CA PHE A 343 22.81 -32.38 -25.39
C PHE A 343 22.83 -32.16 -23.88
N SER A 344 21.80 -31.51 -23.34
CA SER A 344 21.53 -31.49 -21.91
C SER A 344 20.04 -31.74 -21.61
N GLN A 345 19.79 -32.54 -20.57
CA GLN A 345 18.50 -32.63 -19.89
C GLN A 345 18.52 -31.96 -18.51
N THR A 346 19.65 -31.34 -18.16
CA THR A 346 19.88 -30.67 -16.88
C THR A 346 19.99 -29.18 -17.12
N HIS A 347 18.97 -28.43 -16.72
CA HIS A 347 18.98 -26.98 -16.77
C HIS A 347 19.96 -26.42 -15.71
N PRO A 348 20.70 -25.34 -16.00
CA PRO A 348 21.60 -24.73 -15.01
C PRO A 348 20.92 -24.34 -13.70
N GLU A 349 19.76 -23.69 -13.78
CA GLU A 349 18.97 -23.26 -12.61
C GLU A 349 18.02 -24.36 -12.07
N TYR A 350 17.23 -24.95 -12.97
CA TYR A 350 16.18 -25.93 -12.63
C TYR A 350 16.64 -27.39 -12.62
N LEU A 351 17.93 -27.69 -12.80
CA LEU A 351 18.48 -29.06 -12.72
C LEU A 351 17.81 -30.06 -13.68
N ASP A 352 17.84 -31.35 -13.34
CA ASP A 352 17.37 -32.43 -14.21
C ASP A 352 15.85 -32.36 -14.39
N LEU A 353 15.43 -32.19 -15.64
CA LEU A 353 14.03 -32.08 -16.04
C LEU A 353 13.22 -33.36 -15.80
N THR A 354 13.88 -34.51 -15.67
CA THR A 354 13.22 -35.79 -15.37
C THR A 354 12.76 -35.91 -13.91
N ASP A 355 13.30 -35.08 -13.02
CA ASP A 355 12.97 -35.08 -11.60
C ASP A 355 11.92 -33.99 -11.31
N ILE A 356 10.69 -34.44 -11.01
CA ILE A 356 9.53 -33.58 -10.68
C ILE A 356 9.86 -32.63 -9.53
N ALA A 357 10.67 -33.04 -8.56
CA ALA A 357 10.99 -32.19 -7.41
C ALA A 357 11.73 -30.90 -7.82
N ASN A 358 12.51 -30.97 -8.90
CA ASN A 358 13.26 -29.81 -9.39
C ASN A 358 12.35 -28.73 -10.01
N TRP A 359 11.17 -29.11 -10.50
CA TRP A 359 10.23 -28.17 -11.12
C TRP A 359 9.61 -27.19 -10.13
N ALA A 360 9.65 -27.48 -8.83
CA ALA A 360 9.24 -26.51 -7.81
C ALA A 360 10.02 -25.19 -7.91
N LYS A 361 11.27 -25.24 -8.40
CA LYS A 361 12.11 -24.06 -8.63
C LYS A 361 11.55 -23.12 -9.69
N VAL A 362 10.82 -23.63 -10.68
CA VAL A 362 10.14 -22.83 -11.71
C VAL A 362 9.07 -21.95 -11.06
N GLY A 363 8.28 -22.52 -10.15
CA GLY A 363 7.26 -21.78 -9.39
C GLY A 363 7.88 -20.78 -8.42
N ASP A 364 8.98 -21.16 -7.76
CA ASP A 364 9.73 -20.25 -6.88
C ASP A 364 10.32 -19.05 -7.66
N LYS A 365 10.88 -19.28 -8.85
CA LYS A 365 11.37 -18.21 -9.74
C LYS A 365 10.25 -17.26 -10.17
N ALA A 366 9.10 -17.81 -10.57
CA ALA A 366 7.94 -16.99 -10.94
C ALA A 366 7.45 -16.10 -9.79
N VAL A 367 7.40 -16.65 -8.58
CA VAL A 367 7.02 -15.90 -7.37
C VAL A 367 8.05 -14.84 -6.99
N ASP A 368 9.35 -15.11 -7.18
CA ASP A 368 10.42 -14.13 -6.97
C ASP A 368 10.30 -12.95 -7.95
N ILE A 369 10.15 -13.22 -9.25
CA ILE A 369 9.96 -12.18 -10.27
C ILE A 369 8.70 -11.36 -9.99
N TRP A 370 7.58 -12.01 -9.66
CA TRP A 370 6.34 -11.32 -9.28
C TRP A 370 6.55 -10.42 -8.06
N SER A 371 7.27 -10.90 -7.04
CA SER A 371 7.57 -10.13 -5.82
C SER A 371 8.46 -8.91 -6.09
N ARG A 372 9.39 -9.01 -7.05
CA ARG A 372 10.20 -7.87 -7.52
C ARG A 372 9.37 -6.88 -8.34
N GLY A 373 8.41 -7.36 -9.12
CA GLY A 373 7.38 -6.53 -9.73
C GLY A 373 6.60 -5.73 -8.69
N VAL A 374 6.16 -6.38 -7.60
CA VAL A 374 5.52 -5.67 -6.48
C VAL A 374 6.45 -4.61 -5.87
N ASP A 375 7.74 -4.91 -5.72
CA ASP A 375 8.72 -3.94 -5.21
C ASP A 375 8.81 -2.68 -6.10
N ASP A 376 8.87 -2.89 -7.41
CA ASP A 376 8.98 -1.81 -8.39
C ASP A 376 7.74 -0.94 -8.46
N TYR A 377 6.57 -1.56 -8.54
CA TYR A 377 5.34 -0.83 -8.80
C TYR A 377 4.61 -0.37 -7.54
N LEU A 378 4.82 -1.01 -6.39
CA LEU A 378 4.11 -0.69 -5.14
C LEU A 378 5.06 -0.21 -4.04
N VAL A 379 6.11 -0.98 -3.71
CA VAL A 379 6.96 -0.68 -2.55
C VAL A 379 7.78 0.60 -2.76
N LYS A 380 8.38 0.80 -3.94
CA LYS A 380 9.13 2.02 -4.27
C LYS A 380 8.23 3.27 -4.16
N PRO A 381 7.06 3.36 -4.84
CA PRO A 381 6.14 4.48 -4.65
C PRO A 381 5.65 4.64 -3.20
N ALA A 382 5.39 3.55 -2.49
CA ALA A 382 4.96 3.61 -1.09
C ALA A 382 6.01 4.27 -0.19
N ARG A 383 7.32 4.02 -0.41
CA ARG A 383 8.39 4.70 0.34
C ARG A 383 8.41 6.20 0.11
N GLU A 384 8.20 6.64 -1.14
CA GLU A 384 8.11 8.06 -1.48
C GLU A 384 6.90 8.73 -0.80
N VAL A 385 5.73 8.09 -0.88
CA VAL A 385 4.51 8.56 -0.21
C VAL A 385 4.70 8.60 1.31
N GLN A 386 5.27 7.56 1.91
CA GLN A 386 5.53 7.48 3.35
C GLN A 386 6.44 8.63 3.81
N SER A 387 7.55 8.86 3.12
CA SER A 387 8.50 9.93 3.45
C SER A 387 7.84 11.31 3.38
N ARG A 388 7.11 11.57 2.28
CA ARG A 388 6.39 12.84 2.10
C ARG A 388 5.32 13.05 3.17
N LEU A 389 4.50 12.03 3.43
CA LEU A 389 3.45 12.08 4.43
C LEU A 389 4.02 12.33 5.83
N ASN A 390 5.11 11.63 6.19
CA ASN A 390 5.79 11.81 7.46
C ASN A 390 6.29 13.26 7.63
N ASN A 391 6.94 13.82 6.61
CA ASN A 391 7.43 15.21 6.67
C ASN A 391 6.28 16.23 6.76
N GLN A 392 5.18 15.98 6.05
CA GLN A 392 3.98 16.81 6.12
C GLN A 392 3.37 16.79 7.52
N PHE A 393 3.22 15.61 8.14
CA PHE A 393 2.69 15.49 9.49
C PHE A 393 3.64 16.04 10.57
N LEU A 394 4.95 15.92 10.38
CA LEU A 394 5.93 16.57 11.27
C LEU A 394 5.80 18.09 11.22
N SER A 395 5.72 18.69 10.02
CA SER A 395 5.51 20.14 9.89
C SER A 395 4.16 20.58 10.49
N LEU A 396 3.09 19.83 10.27
CA LEU A 396 1.79 20.13 10.89
C LEU A 396 1.81 19.97 12.41
N SER A 397 2.66 19.11 12.97
CA SER A 397 2.76 18.95 14.42
C SER A 397 3.30 20.20 15.12
N GLU A 398 4.16 20.97 14.44
CA GLU A 398 4.69 22.25 14.92
C GLU A 398 3.56 23.26 15.11
N ASP A 399 2.54 23.26 14.24
CA ASP A 399 1.36 24.13 14.39
C ASP A 399 0.61 23.89 15.71
N PHE A 400 0.68 22.68 16.27
CA PHE A 400 0.09 22.38 17.57
C PHE A 400 1.02 22.71 18.73
N SER A 401 2.31 22.37 18.62
CA SER A 401 3.27 22.55 19.71
C SER A 401 3.71 23.99 19.91
N GLU A 402 3.77 24.80 18.85
CA GLU A 402 4.22 26.19 18.92
C GLU A 402 3.08 27.17 19.23
N ASN A 403 1.84 26.79 18.92
CA ASN A 403 0.68 27.63 19.17
C ASN A 403 -0.06 27.18 20.42
N VAL A 404 0.59 26.86 21.53
CA VAL A 404 -0.13 26.52 22.77
C VAL A 404 -0.70 27.80 23.41
N PRO A 405 -2.01 27.90 23.72
CA PRO A 405 -2.58 29.13 24.26
C PRO A 405 -2.09 29.37 25.69
N GLU A 406 -1.34 30.45 25.91
CA GLU A 406 -0.80 30.81 27.22
C GLU A 406 -1.53 32.02 27.83
N PRO A 407 -1.84 32.01 29.14
CA PRO A 407 -2.42 33.15 29.81
C PRO A 407 -1.41 34.31 29.88
N LYS A 408 -1.82 35.52 29.48
CA LYS A 408 -1.03 36.75 29.65
C LYS A 408 -0.80 37.10 31.12
N SER A 409 -1.72 36.72 32.00
CA SER A 409 -1.62 36.96 33.44
C SER A 409 -1.93 35.70 34.25
N THR A 410 -0.99 35.35 35.14
CA THR A 410 -1.11 34.22 36.08
C THR A 410 -1.18 34.66 37.55
N GLY A 411 -0.87 35.93 37.85
CA GLY A 411 -0.87 36.47 39.21
C GLY A 411 -2.28 36.72 39.77
N THR A 412 -2.40 36.81 41.10
CA THR A 412 -3.69 37.01 41.78
C THR A 412 -4.17 38.46 41.70
N ALA A 413 -5.46 38.71 41.89
CA ALA A 413 -6.00 40.08 41.90
C ALA A 413 -5.43 40.92 43.04
N SER A 414 -5.15 40.29 44.20
CA SER A 414 -4.54 40.96 45.34
C SER A 414 -3.12 41.44 45.01
N GLU A 415 -2.31 40.61 44.35
CA GLU A 415 -0.96 40.98 43.92
C GLU A 415 -0.97 42.20 42.98
N ALA A 416 -1.84 42.19 41.96
CA ALA A 416 -1.96 43.31 41.03
C ALA A 416 -2.50 44.58 41.70
N TYR A 417 -3.38 44.45 42.68
CA TYR A 417 -3.89 45.58 43.45
C TYR A 417 -2.79 46.21 44.34
N GLU A 418 -2.02 45.39 45.04
CA GLU A 418 -0.91 45.86 45.88
C GLU A 418 0.18 46.52 45.04
N GLU A 419 0.51 45.96 43.88
CA GLU A 419 1.49 46.52 42.94
C GLU A 419 1.03 47.89 42.42
N LYS A 420 -0.24 48.00 41.99
CA LYS A 420 -0.81 49.27 41.53
C LYS A 420 -0.82 50.33 42.64
N LYS A 421 -1.19 49.98 43.87
CA LYS A 421 -1.15 50.90 45.02
C LYS A 421 0.27 51.37 45.31
N ALA A 422 1.25 50.48 45.22
CA ALA A 422 2.65 50.82 45.43
C ALA A 422 3.19 51.76 44.33
N GLU A 423 2.74 51.60 43.09
CA GLU A 423 3.11 52.45 41.97
C GLU A 423 2.47 53.84 42.06
N GLU A 424 1.16 53.92 42.36
CA GLU A 424 0.45 55.19 42.60
C GLU A 424 1.08 55.98 43.77
N GLU A 425 1.49 55.30 44.85
CA GLU A 425 2.18 55.93 45.97
C GLU A 425 3.56 56.46 45.56
N ARG A 426 4.31 55.73 44.74
CA ARG A 426 5.61 56.18 44.20
C ARG A 426 5.44 57.41 43.31
N GLU A 427 4.49 57.40 42.37
CA GLU A 427 4.21 58.55 41.51
C GLU A 427 3.76 59.77 42.31
N ARG A 428 2.97 59.57 43.37
CA ARG A 428 2.55 60.65 44.26
C ARG A 428 3.74 61.26 45.00
N ILE A 429 4.62 60.41 45.53
CA ILE A 429 5.86 60.84 46.20
C ILE A 429 6.78 61.57 45.20
N GLU A 430 6.89 61.11 43.95
CA GLU A 430 7.64 61.79 42.90
C GLU A 430 7.06 63.16 42.58
N LYS A 431 5.73 63.27 42.38
CA LYS A 431 5.05 64.55 42.15
C LYS A 431 5.21 65.52 43.32
N GLU A 432 5.04 65.08 44.56
CA GLU A 432 5.26 65.92 45.75
C GLU A 432 6.71 66.39 45.84
N ASN A 433 7.68 65.53 45.51
CA ASN A 433 9.09 65.90 45.49
C ASN A 433 9.42 66.89 44.35
N GLU A 434 8.72 66.81 43.23
CA GLU A 434 8.86 67.71 42.08
C GLU A 434 8.21 69.08 42.33
N GLU A 435 7.04 69.10 42.97
CA GLU A 435 6.37 70.34 43.40
C GLU A 435 7.14 71.04 44.53
N ASN A 436 7.70 70.30 45.49
CA ASN A 436 8.56 70.86 46.53
C ASN A 436 9.94 71.35 46.02
N ARG A 437 10.31 71.01 44.79
CA ARG A 437 11.53 71.50 44.12
C ARG A 437 11.31 72.74 43.24
N ARG A 438 10.06 73.13 42.98
CA ARG A 438 9.70 74.40 42.32
C ARG A 438 9.50 75.50 43.35
#